data_AF-A0A961QFU5-F1
#
_entry.id   AF-A0A961QFU5-F1
#
_cell.length_a   1.000
_cell.length_b   1.000
_cell.length_c   1.000
_cell.angle_alpha   90.00
_cell.angle_beta   90.00
_cell.angle_gamma   90.00
#
_symmetry.space_group_name_H-M   'P 1'
#
loop_
_entity.id
_entity.type
_entity.pdbx_description
1 polymer ?
#
loop_
_entity_poly.entity_id
_entity_poly.type
_entity_poly.pdbx_seq_one_letter_code
_entity_poly.pdbx_strand_id
1 'polypeptide(L)'
;MIGYGPRAPQVTWPGGARVAISLVLNYEEGGENCILHGDGQSEAFLSDVAGAAPWPGQRNWNMESIYEYGARAGFWRLHRL
;
A
#
# COMPACT_ATOMS: atom_id res chain seq x y z
N MET A 1 -5.17 -23.94 12.78
CA MET A 1 -4.35 -23.68 11.58
C MET A 1 -4.28 -24.93 10.72
N ILE A 2 -5.28 -25.22 9.88
CA ILE A 2 -5.25 -26.45 9.05
C ILE A 2 -5.34 -26.11 7.55
N GLY A 3 -6.06 -25.04 7.17
CA GLY A 3 -6.18 -24.63 5.76
C GLY A 3 -6.71 -25.76 4.88
N TYR A 4 -6.27 -25.81 3.63
CA TYR A 4 -6.65 -26.89 2.70
C TYR A 4 -5.78 -28.16 2.84
N GLY A 5 -4.73 -28.14 3.67
CA GLY A 5 -3.81 -29.27 3.81
C GLY A 5 -3.24 -29.74 2.45
N PRO A 6 -2.96 -31.05 2.27
CA PRO A 6 -2.43 -31.58 1.01
C PRO A 6 -3.47 -31.64 -0.13
N ARG A 7 -4.72 -31.23 0.11
CA ARG A 7 -5.83 -31.33 -0.84
C ARG A 7 -6.45 -29.97 -1.07
N ALA A 8 -5.78 -29.16 -1.89
CA ALA A 8 -6.35 -27.91 -2.40
C ALA A 8 -7.60 -28.20 -3.27
N PRO A 9 -8.62 -27.32 -3.26
CA PRO A 9 -9.76 -27.46 -4.15
C PRO A 9 -9.30 -27.34 -5.61
N GLN A 10 -9.89 -28.14 -6.48
CA GLN A 10 -9.75 -27.94 -7.91
C GLN A 10 -10.53 -26.69 -8.30
N VAL A 11 -9.83 -25.71 -8.88
CA VAL A 11 -10.46 -24.48 -9.37
C VAL A 11 -10.54 -24.53 -10.88
N THR A 12 -11.72 -24.24 -11.42
CA THR A 12 -11.93 -24.07 -12.87
C THR A 12 -12.17 -22.60 -13.15
N TRP A 13 -11.15 -21.92 -13.66
CA TRP A 13 -11.27 -20.53 -14.05
C TRP A 13 -12.06 -20.38 -15.36
N PRO A 14 -12.75 -19.25 -15.57
CA PRO A 14 -13.41 -18.96 -16.83
C PRO A 14 -12.48 -19.16 -18.04
N GLY A 15 -13.01 -19.73 -19.13
CA GLY A 15 -12.25 -20.00 -20.35
C GLY A 15 -11.18 -21.10 -20.22
N GLY A 16 -11.16 -21.87 -19.12
CA GLY A 16 -10.14 -22.89 -18.90
C GLY A 16 -8.76 -22.30 -18.58
N ALA A 17 -8.72 -21.05 -18.09
CA ALA A 17 -7.48 -20.40 -17.70
C ALA A 17 -6.75 -21.20 -16.61
N ARG A 18 -5.42 -21.22 -16.67
CA ARG A 18 -4.56 -21.95 -15.70
C ARG A 18 -4.17 -21.09 -14.50
N VAL A 19 -4.34 -19.78 -14.61
CA VAL A 19 -4.02 -18.80 -13.57
C VAL A 19 -5.07 -17.69 -13.59
N ALA A 20 -5.43 -17.19 -12.42
CA ALA A 20 -6.17 -15.95 -12.27
C ALA A 20 -5.19 -14.86 -11.79
N ILE A 21 -5.18 -13.71 -12.47
CA ILE A 21 -4.37 -12.55 -12.09
C ILE A 21 -5.30 -11.51 -11.49
N SER A 22 -4.99 -11.08 -10.26
CA SER A 22 -5.70 -10.00 -9.57
C SER A 22 -4.71 -8.85 -9.36
N LEU A 23 -4.80 -7.81 -10.18
CA LEU A 23 -4.02 -6.59 -9.98
C LEU A 23 -4.73 -5.74 -8.92
N VAL A 24 -3.97 -5.30 -7.91
CA VAL A 24 -4.49 -4.50 -6.79
C VAL A 24 -3.73 -3.18 -6.77
N LEU A 25 -4.48 -2.08 -6.74
CA LEU A 25 -3.94 -0.73 -6.57
C LEU A 25 -4.42 -0.21 -5.21
N ASN A 26 -3.50 -0.05 -4.27
CA ASN A 26 -3.78 0.63 -3.02
C ASN A 26 -3.77 2.14 -3.26
N TYR A 27 -4.61 2.84 -2.49
CA TYR A 27 -4.63 4.29 -2.41
C TYR A 27 -4.69 4.64 -0.93
N GLU A 28 -3.52 4.87 -0.35
CA GLU A 28 -3.30 5.08 1.08
C GLU A 28 -2.86 6.52 1.36
N GLU A 29 -2.44 7.22 0.32
CA GLU A 29 -1.91 8.57 0.35
C GLU A 29 -2.95 9.60 0.81
N GLY A 30 -2.64 10.27 1.92
CA GLY A 30 -3.54 11.13 2.68
C GLY A 30 -4.21 10.44 3.87
N GLY A 31 -3.96 9.14 4.07
CA GLY A 31 -4.46 8.34 5.20
C GLY A 31 -3.35 7.73 6.07
N GLU A 32 -2.08 8.00 5.76
CA GLU A 32 -0.93 7.56 6.54
C GLU A 32 -0.82 8.24 7.90
N ASN A 33 0.07 7.76 8.77
CA ASN A 33 0.25 8.37 10.09
C ASN A 33 0.72 9.82 9.94
N CYS A 34 -0.07 10.75 10.48
CA CYS A 34 0.26 12.16 10.46
C CYS A 34 -0.33 12.87 11.66
N ILE A 35 0.43 13.78 12.24
CA ILE A 35 0.01 14.58 13.41
C ILE A 35 -1.19 15.46 13.06
N LEU A 36 -1.37 15.80 11.78
CA LEU A 36 -2.55 16.49 11.27
C LEU A 36 -3.81 15.62 11.29
N HIS A 37 -3.67 14.29 11.29
CA HIS A 37 -4.75 13.32 11.42
C HIS A 37 -5.08 13.00 12.89
N GLY A 38 -4.29 13.52 13.84
CA GLY A 38 -4.44 13.26 15.28
C GLY A 38 -3.54 12.14 15.81
N ASP A 39 -2.64 11.61 14.98
CA ASP A 39 -1.72 10.54 15.38
C ASP A 39 -0.58 11.05 16.28
N GLY A 40 -0.02 10.15 17.09
CA GLY A 40 1.07 10.49 18.02
C GLY A 40 2.44 10.67 17.35
N GLN A 41 2.59 10.33 16.07
CA GLN A 41 3.88 10.31 15.36
C GLN A 41 3.70 10.40 13.83
N SER A 42 4.79 10.69 13.11
CA SER A 42 4.81 10.64 11.64
C SER A 42 4.83 9.20 11.10
N GLU A 43 4.45 9.05 9.83
CA GLU A 43 4.66 7.82 9.06
C GLU A 43 6.15 7.45 8.94
N ALA A 44 6.39 6.14 8.81
CA ALA A 44 7.71 5.53 8.72
C ALA A 44 7.76 4.35 7.74
N PHE A 45 6.62 3.90 7.21
CA PHE A 45 6.53 2.71 6.37
C PHE A 45 6.42 3.02 4.87
N LEU A 46 6.73 2.02 4.04
CA LEU A 46 6.58 1.99 2.57
C LEU A 46 6.90 3.30 1.83
N SER A 47 8.09 3.85 2.05
CA SER A 47 8.60 5.02 1.34
C SER A 47 10.02 4.77 0.80
N ASP A 48 10.55 5.73 0.05
CA ASP A 48 11.94 5.71 -0.43
C ASP A 48 12.97 5.89 0.71
N VAL A 49 12.53 6.24 1.93
CA VAL A 49 13.40 6.37 3.11
C VAL A 49 13.49 5.04 3.84
N ALA A 50 14.37 4.17 3.36
CA ALA A 50 14.61 2.87 3.98
C ALA A 50 15.01 2.99 5.45
N GLY A 51 14.29 2.29 6.33
CA GLY A 51 14.55 2.32 7.77
C GLY A 51 14.16 3.64 8.44
N ALA A 52 13.26 4.43 7.84
CA ALA A 52 12.68 5.59 8.50
C ALA A 52 12.14 5.21 9.89
N ALA A 53 12.43 6.05 10.87
CA ALA A 53 11.83 5.96 12.20
C ALA A 53 10.67 6.97 12.27
N PRO A 54 9.55 6.62 12.93
CA PRO A 54 8.47 7.57 13.15
C PRO A 54 8.98 8.68 14.07
N TRP A 55 8.56 9.92 13.82
CA TRP A 55 8.94 11.07 14.63
C TRP A 55 7.82 11.38 15.64
N PRO A 56 8.03 11.16 16.95
CA PRO A 56 6.99 11.43 17.94
C PRO A 56 6.63 12.91 18.01
N GLY A 57 5.33 13.21 17.97
CA GLY A 57 4.78 14.56 18.09
C GLY A 57 5.21 15.55 17.00
N GLN A 58 5.78 15.07 15.90
CA GLN A 58 6.40 15.90 14.87
C GLN A 58 6.05 15.44 13.46
N ARG A 59 5.77 16.39 12.58
CA ARG A 59 5.61 16.13 11.14
C ARG A 59 6.93 15.73 10.52
N ASN A 60 6.88 14.85 9.53
CA ASN A 60 8.03 14.49 8.69
C ASN A 60 7.71 14.91 7.25
N TRP A 61 8.11 16.14 6.88
CA TRP A 61 7.76 16.71 5.58
C TRP A 61 8.34 15.95 4.38
N ASN A 62 9.50 15.31 4.56
CA ASN A 62 10.06 14.47 3.50
C ASN A 62 9.16 13.26 3.25
N MET A 63 8.66 12.62 4.33
CA MET A 63 7.73 11.50 4.24
C MET A 63 6.40 11.93 3.59
N GLU A 64 5.82 13.03 4.06
CA GLU A 64 4.57 13.56 3.52
C GLU A 64 4.69 13.88 2.02
N SER A 65 5.77 14.51 1.59
CA SER A 65 6.04 14.80 0.16
C SER A 65 6.13 13.53 -0.71
N ILE A 66 6.66 12.44 -0.16
CA ILE A 66 6.72 11.14 -0.84
C ILE A 66 5.33 10.54 -0.99
N TYR A 67 4.52 10.53 0.07
CA TYR A 67 3.12 10.09 0.01
C TYR A 67 2.32 10.97 -0.95
N GLU A 68 2.50 12.29 -0.92
CA GLU A 68 1.84 13.20 -1.85
C GLU A 68 2.15 12.89 -3.32
N TYR A 69 3.35 12.39 -3.65
CA TYR A 69 3.65 11.98 -5.03
C TYR A 69 2.72 10.86 -5.52
N GLY A 70 2.39 9.88 -4.67
CA GLY A 70 1.48 8.80 -5.01
C GLY A 70 0.11 9.32 -5.42
N ALA A 71 -0.51 10.18 -4.60
CA ALA A 71 -1.80 10.82 -4.91
C ALA A 71 -1.74 11.79 -6.10
N ARG A 72 -0.68 12.62 -6.19
CA ARG A 72 -0.60 13.71 -7.16
C ARG A 72 -0.19 13.26 -8.56
N ALA A 73 0.65 12.22 -8.66
CA ALA A 73 1.26 11.80 -9.92
C ALA A 73 1.25 10.28 -10.13
N GLY A 74 1.58 9.50 -9.10
CA GLY A 74 1.68 8.04 -9.15
C GLY A 74 0.39 7.39 -9.64
N PHE A 75 -0.72 7.67 -8.95
CA PHE A 75 -2.05 7.17 -9.29
C PHE A 75 -2.43 7.46 -10.74
N TRP A 76 -2.30 8.71 -11.18
CA TRP A 76 -2.68 9.09 -12.54
C TRP A 76 -1.81 8.46 -13.61
N ARG A 77 -0.55 8.15 -13.31
CA ARG A 77 0.31 7.38 -14.23
C ARG A 77 -0.21 5.95 -14.38
N LEU A 78 -0.53 5.28 -13.28
CA LEU A 78 -1.05 3.91 -13.30
C LEU A 78 -2.45 3.83 -13.90
N HIS A 79 -3.33 4.79 -13.60
CA HIS A 79 -4.68 4.89 -14.18
C HIS A 79 -4.69 5.03 -15.71
N ARG A 80 -3.56 5.44 -16.32
CA ARG A 80 -3.44 5.58 -17.78
C ARG A 80 -2.83 4.36 -18.48
N LEU A 81 -2.37 3.35 -17.72
CA LEU A 81 -1.90 2.08 -18.28
C LEU A 81 -3.07 1.21 -18.75
#